data_AF-A0A7I8JL92-F1
#
_entry.id   AF-A0A7I8JL92-F1
#
_cell.length_a   1.000
_cell.length_b   1.000
_cell.length_c   1.000
_cell.angle_alpha   90.00
_cell.angle_beta   90.00
_cell.angle_gamma   90.00
#
_symmetry.space_group_name_H-M   'P 1'
#
loop_
_entity.id
_entity.type
_entity.pdbx_description
1 polymer ?
#
loop_
_entity_poly.entity_id
_entity_poly.type
_entity_poly.pdbx_seq_one_letter_code
_entity_poly.pdbx_strand_id
1 'polypeptide(L)'
;MASVLSNGGDLPSKPASAGRHAGVYSEVQTSRLDHRLLLPSVLKGAAFKVVDGPGSSAAGNPDEIAKLFPNLFGQPSSMLVPADVSPFETDRKSGPGGHNVICGIYDYLQEKAKGSTVYGFKGGPAGIMRCKYVALTTDFIYPYRNQGGFDMIRSGRDKIETPEQFKQAEDTVTKLDLDGLVVIGGDDSNTNACLLAENFRRKNMKTKVIGCPKTIDGDLKCKEVPISFGFDTACKIYSEMIGNVMIDARSTGKYYHFVRLMGRAASHITLECALQTHPNITLIGEEVLLPVFIKNAKNLLLRESLIFEIKTTFDEANSENVTDYITDIICKRSERGYNYGVILIPEGLIDFIPEVQQLISELNEILAHDVVDEGGLWKQKLQSQSQLLFELLPQAIQEQLLLERDPHGNVQVAKIETEKMLIQMVEAELEKRTSAGTYKGHFKGQSHFFGYEGRCGLPTNFDATYCYSLGFAAGALLHAGKTGLISSVANLAAPVEEWTVGGTALTAMMDVERRHGKFKPVIKKAMVELDGAPFSKFAALRDEWALNNRYISPGPIQFIGPSSYAANHTLLLELGACA
;
A
#
# COMPACT_ATOMS: atom_id res chain seq x y z
N MET A 1 32.14 26.47 43.10
CA MET A 1 31.29 27.67 43.02
C MET A 1 30.92 27.88 41.56
N ALA A 2 29.64 28.21 41.32
CA ALA A 2 28.97 28.63 40.07
C ALA A 2 29.80 29.51 39.12
N SER A 3 29.51 29.76 37.85
CA SER A 3 28.52 29.43 36.80
C SER A 3 29.08 30.09 35.52
N VAL A 4 28.82 29.67 34.27
CA VAL A 4 27.62 29.98 33.48
C VAL A 4 27.48 28.89 32.42
N LEU A 5 26.47 28.04 32.57
CA LEU A 5 25.89 27.30 31.44
C LEU A 5 24.87 28.24 30.82
N SER A 6 25.13 28.69 29.59
CA SER A 6 24.10 29.35 28.81
C SER A 6 23.02 28.32 28.51
N ASN A 7 21.90 28.42 29.22
CA ASN A 7 20.63 27.85 28.81
C ASN A 7 20.33 28.34 27.40
N GLY A 8 20.49 27.47 26.40
CA GLY A 8 19.77 27.57 25.14
C GLY A 8 18.30 27.30 25.39
N GLY A 9 17.64 28.21 26.11
CA GLY A 9 16.21 28.36 25.99
C GLY A 9 15.97 28.86 24.59
N ASP A 10 15.35 28.03 23.75
CA ASP A 10 14.70 28.54 22.55
C ASP A 10 13.77 29.67 23.03
N LEU A 11 14.08 30.90 22.60
CA LEU A 11 13.12 31.99 22.49
C LEU A 11 11.80 31.41 21.94
N PRO A 12 10.61 31.95 22.30
CA PRO A 12 9.37 31.47 21.70
C PRO A 12 9.51 31.60 20.18
N SER A 13 9.80 30.46 19.53
CA SER A 13 9.90 30.40 18.09
C SER A 13 8.58 30.94 17.58
N LYS A 14 8.62 31.85 16.59
CA LYS A 14 7.41 32.31 15.91
C LYS A 14 6.53 31.07 15.69
N PRO A 15 5.24 31.09 16.07
CA PRO A 15 4.39 29.92 15.89
C PRO A 15 4.57 29.43 14.46
N ALA A 16 5.00 28.17 14.33
CA ALA A 16 5.32 27.63 13.02
C ALA A 16 4.10 27.83 12.12
N SER A 17 4.26 28.59 11.04
CA SER A 17 3.15 28.78 10.12
C SER A 17 2.89 27.46 9.41
N ALA A 18 1.60 27.09 9.29
CA ALA A 18 1.21 26.00 8.42
C ALA A 18 1.81 26.20 7.02
N GLY A 19 2.27 25.12 6.39
CA GLY A 19 2.75 25.16 5.01
C GLY A 19 1.64 25.36 3.97
N ARG A 20 0.38 25.35 4.42
CA ARG A 20 -0.84 25.57 3.63
C ARG A 20 -1.58 26.80 4.13
N HIS A 21 -2.18 27.51 3.19
CA HIS A 21 -3.07 28.63 3.47
C HIS A 21 -4.46 28.31 2.90
N ALA A 22 -5.46 28.16 3.77
CA ALA A 22 -6.83 27.84 3.36
C ALA A 22 -7.41 28.89 2.39
N GLY A 23 -6.97 30.15 2.47
CA GLY A 23 -7.46 31.23 1.61
C GLY A 23 -7.08 31.14 0.13
N VAL A 24 -6.23 30.19 -0.28
CA VAL A 24 -5.86 29.97 -1.70
C VAL A 24 -6.40 28.65 -2.26
N TYR A 25 -7.30 27.99 -1.52
CA TYR A 25 -7.86 26.70 -1.91
C TYR A 25 -8.91 26.84 -3.02
N SER A 26 -9.00 25.81 -3.87
CA SER A 26 -10.12 25.70 -4.80
C SER A 26 -11.46 25.62 -4.05
N GLU A 27 -12.57 25.83 -4.76
CA GLU A 27 -13.91 25.74 -4.16
C GLU A 27 -14.14 24.37 -3.51
N VAL A 28 -13.74 23.28 -4.20
CA VAL A 28 -13.85 21.92 -3.66
C VAL A 28 -13.00 21.78 -2.39
N GLN A 29 -11.73 22.17 -2.42
CA GLN A 29 -10.86 22.08 -1.24
C GLN A 29 -11.39 22.90 -0.05
N THR A 30 -11.93 24.08 -0.33
CA THR A 30 -12.52 24.98 0.69
C THR A 30 -13.79 24.35 1.28
N SER A 31 -14.69 23.85 0.44
CA SER A 31 -15.91 23.15 0.88
C SER A 31 -15.61 21.93 1.75
N ARG A 32 -14.46 21.31 1.52
CA ARG A 32 -13.98 20.16 2.25
C ARG A 32 -13.49 20.52 3.65
N LEU A 33 -12.85 21.65 3.90
CA LEU A 33 -12.26 22.00 5.21
C LEU A 33 -13.20 21.77 6.40
N ASP A 34 -14.46 22.22 6.26
CA ASP A 34 -15.50 22.17 7.29
C ASP A 34 -16.52 21.04 7.08
N HIS A 35 -16.25 20.12 6.14
CA HIS A 35 -17.10 18.97 5.91
C HIS A 35 -17.19 18.09 7.17
N ARG A 36 -18.41 17.68 7.51
CA ARG A 36 -18.68 16.84 8.67
C ARG A 36 -18.58 15.38 8.26
N LEU A 37 -17.80 14.59 9.01
CA LEU A 37 -17.76 13.15 8.81
C LEU A 37 -18.74 12.45 9.74
N LEU A 38 -19.33 11.37 9.23
CA LEU A 38 -20.01 10.38 10.05
C LEU A 38 -18.99 9.76 11.02
N LEU A 39 -19.45 9.23 12.14
CA LEU A 39 -18.58 8.59 13.13
C LEU A 39 -19.19 7.29 13.64
N PRO A 40 -18.36 6.29 13.99
CA PRO A 40 -18.80 5.14 14.75
C PRO A 40 -19.53 5.57 16.03
N SER A 41 -20.64 4.92 16.37
CA SER A 41 -21.47 5.32 17.51
C SER A 41 -20.71 5.36 18.83
N VAL A 42 -19.76 4.42 19.00
CA VAL A 42 -18.88 4.36 20.18
C VAL A 42 -18.01 5.61 20.35
N LEU A 43 -17.72 6.34 19.27
CA LEU A 43 -16.94 7.58 19.29
C LEU A 43 -17.81 8.84 19.47
N LYS A 44 -19.12 8.76 19.22
CA LYS A 44 -20.07 9.86 19.45
C LYS A 44 -20.38 10.05 20.95
N GLY A 45 -20.38 8.95 21.71
CA GLY A 45 -20.76 8.92 23.13
C GLY A 45 -19.87 9.75 24.07
N ALA A 46 -20.45 10.15 25.20
CA ALA A 46 -19.74 10.90 26.25
C ALA A 46 -18.61 10.07 26.88
N ALA A 47 -18.81 8.76 27.03
CA ALA A 47 -17.86 7.83 27.63
C ALA A 47 -17.86 6.45 26.94
N PHE A 48 -16.66 5.89 26.81
CA PHE A 48 -16.42 4.51 26.38
C PHE A 48 -15.37 3.88 27.31
N LYS A 49 -15.29 2.56 27.32
CA LYS A 49 -14.25 1.79 28.00
C LYS A 49 -13.41 1.06 26.97
N VAL A 50 -12.12 0.91 27.25
CA VAL A 50 -11.23 0.04 26.47
C VAL A 50 -11.18 -1.32 27.15
N VAL A 51 -11.67 -2.35 26.48
CA VAL A 51 -11.71 -3.73 26.98
C VAL A 51 -10.74 -4.59 26.19
N ASP A 52 -10.07 -5.51 26.87
CA ASP A 52 -9.17 -6.46 26.22
C ASP A 52 -9.94 -7.68 25.74
N GLY A 53 -9.58 -8.13 24.54
CA GLY A 53 -10.02 -9.40 23.98
C GLY A 53 -9.14 -10.57 24.43
N PRO A 54 -9.22 -11.71 23.73
CA PRO A 54 -8.34 -12.84 23.99
C PRO A 54 -6.87 -12.51 23.63
N GLY A 55 -5.95 -13.27 24.22
CA GLY A 55 -4.53 -13.23 23.86
C GLY A 55 -4.33 -13.57 22.37
N SER A 56 -3.29 -12.98 21.78
CA SER A 56 -2.99 -13.13 20.35
C SER A 56 -1.77 -14.02 20.09
N SER A 57 -1.64 -14.52 18.86
CA SER A 57 -0.44 -15.20 18.37
C SER A 57 -0.02 -14.55 17.05
N ALA A 58 1.24 -14.74 16.64
CA ALA A 58 1.76 -14.18 15.40
C ALA A 58 1.15 -14.82 14.14
N ALA A 59 1.10 -14.06 13.05
CA ALA A 59 0.60 -14.52 11.76
C ALA A 59 1.49 -15.60 11.12
N GLY A 60 2.79 -15.58 11.42
CA GLY A 60 3.75 -16.61 11.04
C GLY A 60 4.89 -16.75 12.05
N ASN A 61 5.49 -17.93 12.08
CA ASN A 61 6.65 -18.26 12.93
C ASN A 61 6.53 -17.78 14.39
N PRO A 62 5.47 -18.19 15.13
CA PRO A 62 5.16 -17.64 16.46
C PRO A 62 6.28 -17.82 17.47
N ASP A 63 7.00 -18.93 17.43
CA ASP A 63 8.13 -19.19 18.34
C ASP A 63 9.28 -18.19 18.15
N GLU A 64 9.56 -17.81 16.89
CA GLU A 64 10.61 -16.81 16.59
C GLU A 64 10.15 -15.39 16.94
N ILE A 65 8.89 -15.06 16.68
CA ILE A 65 8.32 -13.77 17.11
C ILE A 65 8.30 -13.66 18.64
N ALA A 66 7.96 -14.72 19.36
CA ALA A 66 7.99 -14.73 20.82
C ALA A 66 9.41 -14.44 21.38
N LYS A 67 10.46 -14.97 20.73
CA LYS A 67 11.86 -14.67 21.10
C LYS A 67 12.24 -13.22 20.83
N LEU A 68 11.75 -12.63 19.74
CA LEU A 68 12.05 -11.25 19.34
C LEU A 68 11.26 -10.22 20.16
N PHE A 69 10.04 -10.55 20.59
CA PHE A 69 9.12 -9.65 21.30
C PHE A 69 8.65 -10.22 22.65
N PRO A 70 9.57 -10.56 23.59
CA PRO A 70 9.20 -11.23 24.84
C PRO A 70 8.29 -10.39 25.76
N ASN A 71 8.19 -9.07 25.55
CA ASN A 71 7.36 -8.18 26.38
C ASN A 71 6.02 -7.80 25.70
N LEU A 72 5.85 -8.07 24.41
CA LEU A 72 4.62 -7.79 23.66
C LEU A 72 3.89 -9.06 23.20
N PHE A 73 4.61 -10.15 22.95
CA PHE A 73 4.01 -11.37 22.42
C PHE A 73 2.93 -11.92 23.36
N GLY A 74 1.83 -12.42 22.78
CA GLY A 74 0.69 -12.92 23.54
C GLY A 74 -0.30 -11.84 24.02
N GLN A 75 0.05 -10.55 23.90
CA GLN A 75 -0.83 -9.49 24.40
C GLN A 75 -2.18 -9.46 23.66
N PRO A 76 -3.27 -9.11 24.34
CA PRO A 76 -4.58 -9.08 23.72
C PRO A 76 -4.74 -7.87 22.80
N SER A 77 -5.58 -8.02 21.79
CA SER A 77 -6.19 -6.89 21.10
C SER A 77 -7.19 -6.20 22.05
N SER A 78 -7.48 -4.93 21.81
CA SER A 78 -8.45 -4.15 22.61
C SER A 78 -9.59 -3.63 21.74
N MET A 79 -10.75 -3.41 22.34
CA MET A 79 -11.93 -2.83 21.70
C MET A 79 -12.48 -1.68 22.54
N LEU A 80 -13.00 -0.64 21.89
CA LEU A 80 -13.77 0.40 22.55
C LEU A 80 -15.22 -0.07 22.64
N VAL A 81 -15.78 -0.04 23.84
CA VAL A 81 -17.18 -0.38 24.10
C VAL A 81 -17.87 0.79 24.82
N PRO A 82 -19.15 1.07 24.53
CA PRO A 82 -19.89 2.12 25.24
C PRO A 82 -19.84 1.92 26.77
N ALA A 83 -19.61 3.00 27.53
CA ALA A 83 -19.56 2.93 28.99
C ALA A 83 -20.95 3.01 29.63
N ASP A 84 -21.90 3.72 28.99
CA ASP A 84 -23.31 3.88 29.35
C ASP A 84 -24.16 4.21 28.11
N VAL A 85 -25.47 3.90 28.14
CA VAL A 85 -26.44 4.08 27.03
C VAL A 85 -27.03 5.50 27.05
N SER A 86 -26.21 6.54 26.91
CA SER A 86 -26.72 7.90 26.72
C SER A 86 -26.37 8.35 25.30
N PRO A 87 -27.35 8.47 24.39
CA PRO A 87 -27.10 8.95 23.04
C PRO A 87 -26.64 10.41 23.11
N PHE A 88 -25.47 10.67 22.55
CA PHE A 88 -24.98 12.02 22.33
C PHE A 88 -24.66 12.13 20.84
N GLU A 89 -25.48 12.87 20.11
CA GLU A 89 -25.27 13.15 18.69
C GLU A 89 -24.45 14.44 18.56
N THR A 90 -23.15 14.29 18.33
CA THR A 90 -22.38 15.40 17.76
C THR A 90 -21.65 14.92 16.52
N ASP A 91 -22.15 15.33 15.36
CA ASP A 91 -21.38 15.30 14.13
C ASP A 91 -20.17 16.21 14.28
N ARG A 92 -18.98 15.74 13.87
CA ARG A 92 -17.73 16.45 14.11
C ARG A 92 -17.15 17.00 12.83
N LYS A 93 -16.48 18.15 12.96
CA LYS A 93 -15.60 18.67 11.91
C LYS A 93 -14.32 17.85 11.94
N SER A 94 -14.03 17.14 10.86
CA SER A 94 -12.97 16.11 10.83
C SER A 94 -12.44 15.99 9.40
N GLY A 95 -11.17 15.61 9.22
CA GLY A 95 -10.40 16.05 8.04
C GLY A 95 -9.57 15.07 7.17
N PRO A 96 -10.09 14.34 6.17
CA PRO A 96 -9.59 13.30 5.26
C PRO A 96 -8.11 12.91 5.12
N GLY A 97 -7.88 11.59 4.90
CA GLY A 97 -6.58 11.00 4.59
C GLY A 97 -5.65 10.83 5.80
N GLY A 98 -4.36 10.64 5.56
CA GLY A 98 -3.41 10.59 6.69
C GLY A 98 -3.39 11.88 7.52
N HIS A 99 -3.84 13.01 6.96
CA HIS A 99 -4.08 14.23 7.72
C HIS A 99 -5.19 14.07 8.77
N ASN A 100 -6.30 13.34 8.58
CA ASN A 100 -7.23 13.09 9.70
C ASN A 100 -6.95 11.90 10.58
N VAL A 101 -5.98 11.04 10.27
CA VAL A 101 -5.40 10.30 11.40
C VAL A 101 -4.82 11.31 12.40
N ILE A 102 -4.07 12.32 11.93
CA ILE A 102 -3.52 13.38 12.79
C ILE A 102 -4.63 14.25 13.41
N CYS A 103 -5.63 14.67 12.62
CA CYS A 103 -6.76 15.47 13.14
C CYS A 103 -7.58 14.69 14.17
N GLY A 104 -7.82 13.39 13.97
CA GLY A 104 -8.55 12.55 14.91
C GLY A 104 -7.83 12.38 16.24
N ILE A 105 -6.49 12.21 16.21
CA ILE A 105 -5.67 12.21 17.42
C ILE A 105 -5.77 13.57 18.12
N TYR A 106 -5.62 14.66 17.37
CA TYR A 106 -5.66 16.02 17.92
C TYR A 106 -7.01 16.31 18.58
N ASP A 107 -8.11 16.06 17.88
CA ASP A 107 -9.47 16.32 18.35
C ASP A 107 -9.84 15.43 19.54
N TYR A 108 -9.40 14.17 19.55
CA TYR A 108 -9.52 13.31 20.73
C TYR A 108 -8.88 13.95 21.96
N LEU A 109 -7.64 14.42 21.84
CA LEU A 109 -6.90 15.02 22.93
C LEU A 109 -7.55 16.34 23.38
N GLN A 110 -7.97 17.20 22.45
CA GLN A 110 -8.66 18.45 22.82
C GLN A 110 -10.00 18.20 23.53
N GLU A 111 -10.67 17.10 23.26
CA GLU A 111 -11.96 16.78 23.87
C GLU A 111 -11.82 16.02 25.20
N LYS A 112 -11.07 14.92 25.19
CA LYS A 112 -11.03 13.93 26.29
C LYS A 112 -9.81 14.10 27.19
N ALA A 113 -8.81 14.88 26.79
CA ALA A 113 -7.57 15.10 27.53
C ALA A 113 -7.11 16.57 27.42
N LYS A 114 -7.99 17.51 27.80
CA LYS A 114 -7.73 18.95 27.69
C LYS A 114 -6.40 19.35 28.35
N GLY A 115 -5.64 20.19 27.65
CA GLY A 115 -4.29 20.60 28.07
C GLY A 115 -3.17 19.75 27.48
N SER A 116 -3.49 18.66 26.77
CA SER A 116 -2.50 17.90 26.02
C SER A 116 -1.85 18.72 24.89
N THR A 117 -0.56 18.47 24.69
CA THR A 117 0.22 19.02 23.56
C THR A 117 0.49 17.93 22.55
N VAL A 118 0.41 18.26 21.25
CA VAL A 118 0.65 17.32 20.16
C VAL A 118 1.86 17.78 19.34
N TYR A 119 2.81 16.89 19.12
CA TYR A 119 3.98 17.14 18.27
C TYR A 119 3.94 16.28 17.02
N GLY A 120 4.20 16.90 15.88
CA GLY A 120 4.38 16.23 14.59
C GLY A 120 5.86 16.11 14.24
N PHE A 121 6.42 14.89 14.23
CA PHE A 121 7.80 14.63 13.84
C PHE A 121 7.99 14.75 12.33
N LYS A 122 8.97 15.55 11.89
CA LYS A 122 9.14 15.90 10.48
C LYS A 122 9.91 14.82 9.71
N GLY A 123 9.38 14.41 8.56
CA GLY A 123 10.09 13.56 7.60
C GLY A 123 10.16 12.09 8.02
N GLY A 124 9.14 11.56 8.68
CA GLY A 124 9.08 10.14 9.07
C GLY A 124 9.99 9.78 10.27
N PRO A 125 10.46 8.52 10.37
CA PRO A 125 11.23 8.05 11.54
C PRO A 125 12.54 8.82 11.80
N ALA A 126 13.11 9.42 10.76
CA ALA A 126 14.18 10.41 10.89
C ALA A 126 13.87 11.56 11.86
N GLY A 127 12.61 11.98 11.93
CA GLY A 127 12.17 13.08 12.77
C GLY A 127 12.28 12.76 14.26
N ILE A 128 11.84 11.56 14.66
CA ILE A 128 11.97 11.12 16.05
C ILE A 128 13.43 10.88 16.43
N MET A 129 14.24 10.27 15.54
CA MET A 129 15.66 10.03 15.82
C MET A 129 16.46 11.33 15.95
N ARG A 130 16.09 12.37 15.20
CA ARG A 130 16.82 13.66 15.17
C ARG A 130 16.17 14.74 16.02
N CYS A 131 15.15 14.41 16.83
CA CYS A 131 14.35 15.37 17.60
C CYS A 131 13.85 16.56 16.75
N LYS A 132 13.41 16.29 15.51
CA LYS A 132 12.88 17.30 14.57
C LYS A 132 11.35 17.24 14.56
N TYR A 133 10.71 18.22 15.17
CA TYR A 133 9.26 18.25 15.31
C TYR A 133 8.66 19.65 15.10
N VAL A 134 7.33 19.72 15.11
CA VAL A 134 6.55 20.96 15.19
C VAL A 134 5.36 20.74 16.14
N ALA A 135 5.02 21.73 16.95
CA ALA A 135 3.80 21.69 17.76
C ALA A 135 2.58 21.89 16.86
N LEU A 136 1.61 20.98 16.95
CA LEU A 136 0.39 21.03 16.17
C LEU A 136 -0.68 21.77 16.96
N THR A 137 -1.05 22.95 16.50
CA THR A 137 -2.14 23.78 17.05
C THR A 137 -3.39 23.71 16.18
N THR A 138 -4.50 24.25 16.66
CA THR A 138 -5.76 24.31 15.90
C THR A 138 -5.56 25.02 14.55
N ASP A 139 -4.92 26.18 14.56
CA ASP A 139 -4.63 26.95 13.34
C ASP A 139 -3.64 26.24 12.41
N PHE A 140 -2.68 25.49 12.98
CA PHE A 140 -1.73 24.71 12.19
C PHE A 140 -2.42 23.57 11.44
N ILE A 141 -3.33 22.86 12.09
CA ILE A 141 -4.02 21.68 11.53
C ILE A 141 -5.15 22.07 10.58
N TYR A 142 -5.85 23.18 10.84
CA TYR A 142 -7.07 23.54 10.11
C TYR A 142 -6.94 23.47 8.58
N PRO A 143 -5.90 24.03 7.92
CA PRO A 143 -5.75 23.96 6.47
C PRO A 143 -5.57 22.55 5.91
N TYR A 144 -5.19 21.58 6.74
CA TYR A 144 -4.97 20.20 6.34
C TYR A 144 -6.21 19.33 6.53
N ARG A 145 -7.25 19.85 7.19
CA ARG A 145 -8.50 19.11 7.33
C ARG A 145 -9.08 18.87 5.95
N ASN A 146 -9.36 17.61 5.70
CA ASN A 146 -10.03 17.15 4.49
C ASN A 146 -9.20 17.12 3.22
N GLN A 147 -7.88 17.12 3.36
CA GLN A 147 -6.97 17.22 2.23
C GLN A 147 -6.13 15.97 2.03
N GLY A 148 -5.70 15.75 0.79
CA GLY A 148 -4.77 14.68 0.45
C GLY A 148 -3.32 15.02 0.84
N GLY A 149 -2.46 14.01 0.80
CA GLY A 149 -1.02 14.13 1.00
C GLY A 149 -0.58 13.94 2.46
N PHE A 150 0.74 14.00 2.68
CA PHE A 150 1.42 13.88 3.98
C PHE A 150 2.27 15.12 4.31
N ASP A 151 2.08 16.22 3.58
CA ASP A 151 2.92 17.41 3.62
C ASP A 151 2.81 18.25 4.91
N MET A 152 1.84 17.97 5.79
CA MET A 152 1.76 18.56 7.14
C MET A 152 3.06 18.42 7.93
N ILE A 153 3.62 17.21 7.90
CA ILE A 153 4.89 16.87 8.58
C ILE A 153 5.88 16.16 7.67
N ARG A 154 5.51 15.87 6.42
CA ARG A 154 6.24 15.03 5.45
C ARG A 154 6.45 13.60 5.95
N SER A 155 6.77 12.71 5.02
CA SER A 155 7.05 11.29 5.31
C SER A 155 8.51 10.95 5.03
N GLY A 156 8.95 9.81 5.55
CA GLY A 156 10.26 9.21 5.31
C GLY A 156 10.17 7.69 5.44
N ARG A 157 11.21 6.98 4.99
CA ARG A 157 11.30 5.51 5.00
C ARG A 157 12.46 4.99 5.84
N ASP A 158 13.02 5.83 6.73
CA ASP A 158 14.13 5.41 7.60
C ASP A 158 13.72 4.25 8.50
N LYS A 159 14.66 3.33 8.73
CA LYS A 159 14.50 2.20 9.64
C LYS A 159 15.09 2.50 11.01
N ILE A 160 14.52 1.88 12.04
CA ILE A 160 15.06 1.88 13.40
C ILE A 160 15.48 0.44 13.72
N GLU A 161 16.73 0.12 13.43
CA GLU A 161 17.30 -1.23 13.57
C GLU A 161 18.52 -1.26 14.51
N THR A 162 19.32 -0.18 14.60
CA THR A 162 20.57 -0.20 15.39
C THR A 162 20.35 0.29 16.83
N PRO A 163 21.18 -0.16 17.81
CA PRO A 163 21.12 0.33 19.18
C PRO A 163 21.20 1.86 19.29
N GLU A 164 21.99 2.51 18.44
CA GLU A 164 22.15 3.97 18.39
C GLU A 164 20.84 4.65 17.94
N GLN A 165 20.15 4.08 16.95
CA GLN A 165 18.86 4.59 16.47
C GLN A 165 17.77 4.46 17.53
N PHE A 166 17.74 3.32 18.25
CA PHE A 166 16.84 3.16 19.41
C PHE A 166 17.16 4.18 20.49
N LYS A 167 18.45 4.37 20.82
CA LYS A 167 18.88 5.34 21.82
C LYS A 167 18.49 6.78 21.44
N GLN A 168 18.61 7.16 20.18
CA GLN A 168 18.16 8.45 19.67
C GLN A 168 16.66 8.68 19.84
N ALA A 169 15.84 7.65 19.58
CA ALA A 169 14.41 7.71 19.82
C ALA A 169 14.11 7.82 21.32
N GLU A 170 14.79 7.04 22.18
CA GLU A 170 14.65 7.09 23.64
C GLU A 170 14.97 8.48 24.21
N ASP A 171 16.08 9.07 23.77
CA ASP A 171 16.51 10.40 24.21
C ASP A 171 15.50 11.47 23.81
N THR A 172 14.91 11.35 22.60
CA THR A 172 13.89 12.28 22.14
C THR A 172 12.59 12.17 22.93
N VAL A 173 12.07 10.95 23.14
CA VAL A 173 10.81 10.79 23.89
C VAL A 173 10.96 11.19 25.37
N THR A 174 12.16 10.98 25.94
CA THR A 174 12.48 11.41 27.31
C THR A 174 12.63 12.92 27.40
N LYS A 175 13.36 13.54 26.45
CA LYS A 175 13.56 15.00 26.40
C LYS A 175 12.25 15.78 26.28
N LEU A 176 11.29 15.24 25.52
CA LEU A 176 9.98 15.86 25.30
C LEU A 176 8.90 15.39 26.29
N ASP A 177 9.25 14.52 27.24
CA ASP A 177 8.34 13.89 28.20
C ASP A 177 7.06 13.30 27.58
N LEU A 178 7.20 12.53 26.51
CA LEU A 178 6.05 12.01 25.76
C LEU A 178 5.34 10.87 26.51
N ASP A 179 4.03 10.97 26.68
CA ASP A 179 3.17 9.86 27.14
C ASP A 179 2.98 8.78 26.04
N GLY A 180 2.96 9.20 24.78
CA GLY A 180 2.64 8.32 23.66
C GLY A 180 3.25 8.77 22.33
N LEU A 181 3.45 7.80 21.44
CA LEU A 181 3.91 7.95 20.06
C LEU A 181 2.97 7.20 19.13
N VAL A 182 2.40 7.88 18.13
CA VAL A 182 1.60 7.25 17.07
C VAL A 182 2.43 7.16 15.78
N VAL A 183 2.56 5.96 15.23
CA VAL A 183 3.27 5.69 13.97
C VAL A 183 2.26 5.41 12.87
N ILE A 184 2.16 6.30 11.89
CA ILE A 184 1.22 6.20 10.77
C ILE A 184 1.96 5.68 9.54
N GLY A 185 1.70 4.44 9.13
CA GLY A 185 2.57 3.81 8.15
C GLY A 185 2.11 2.46 7.61
N GLY A 186 2.88 1.88 6.68
CA GLY A 186 2.63 0.54 6.14
C GLY A 186 3.18 -0.57 7.04
N ASP A 187 3.37 -1.75 6.46
CA ASP A 187 4.04 -2.91 7.05
C ASP A 187 5.42 -2.57 7.65
N ASP A 188 6.27 -1.89 6.88
CA ASP A 188 7.62 -1.49 7.28
C ASP A 188 7.61 -0.53 8.49
N SER A 189 6.69 0.44 8.47
CA SER A 189 6.59 1.45 9.53
C SER A 189 5.97 0.88 10.81
N ASN A 190 4.99 0.00 10.68
CA ASN A 190 4.39 -0.66 11.85
C ASN A 190 5.31 -1.76 12.42
N THR A 191 6.27 -2.27 11.63
CA THR A 191 7.39 -3.05 12.15
C THR A 191 8.29 -2.20 13.05
N ASN A 192 8.67 -0.98 12.62
CA ASN A 192 9.36 -0.02 13.50
C ASN A 192 8.53 0.31 14.75
N ALA A 193 7.21 0.46 14.62
CA ALA A 193 6.32 0.72 15.76
C ALA A 193 6.35 -0.42 16.79
N CYS A 194 6.32 -1.68 16.33
CA CYS A 194 6.41 -2.85 17.20
C CYS A 194 7.78 -2.92 17.91
N LEU A 195 8.87 -2.70 17.17
CA LEU A 195 10.23 -2.67 17.72
C LEU A 195 10.41 -1.57 18.77
N LEU A 196 9.90 -0.37 18.52
CA LEU A 196 9.91 0.73 19.49
C LEU A 196 9.07 0.40 20.73
N ALA A 197 7.87 -0.15 20.55
CA ALA A 197 6.99 -0.54 21.64
C ALA A 197 7.65 -1.57 22.57
N GLU A 198 8.32 -2.58 21.99
CA GLU A 198 9.02 -3.63 22.71
C GLU A 198 10.22 -3.06 23.47
N ASN A 199 11.03 -2.22 22.82
CA ASN A 199 12.17 -1.58 23.45
C ASN A 199 11.76 -0.67 24.62
N PHE A 200 10.73 0.16 24.43
CA PHE A 200 10.23 1.07 25.47
C PHE A 200 9.61 0.29 26.64
N ARG A 201 8.86 -0.79 26.37
CA ARG A 201 8.31 -1.65 27.43
C ARG A 201 9.42 -2.35 28.21
N ARG A 202 10.41 -2.94 27.52
CA ARG A 202 11.57 -3.61 28.15
C ARG A 202 12.36 -2.69 29.07
N LYS A 203 12.49 -1.41 28.71
CA LYS A 203 13.18 -0.38 29.51
C LYS A 203 12.26 0.33 30.51
N ASN A 204 11.03 -0.14 30.68
CA ASN A 204 10.01 0.44 31.57
C ASN A 204 9.82 1.97 31.35
N MET A 205 9.82 2.40 30.09
CA MET A 205 9.64 3.80 29.75
C MET A 205 8.17 4.23 29.87
N LYS A 206 7.97 5.52 30.19
CA LYS A 206 6.65 6.16 30.24
C LYS A 206 5.95 6.06 28.88
N THR A 207 6.66 6.42 27.81
CA THR A 207 6.13 6.52 26.45
C THR A 207 5.58 5.19 25.92
N LYS A 208 4.34 5.21 25.44
CA LYS A 208 3.67 4.09 24.77
C LYS A 208 3.67 4.28 23.25
N VAL A 209 3.51 3.20 22.48
CA VAL A 209 3.56 3.26 21.01
C VAL A 209 2.33 2.60 20.41
N ILE A 210 1.64 3.29 19.49
CA ILE A 210 0.49 2.81 18.73
C ILE A 210 0.74 2.99 17.22
N GLY A 211 0.39 1.98 16.43
CA GLY A 211 0.44 2.03 14.97
C GLY A 211 -0.87 2.53 14.34
N CYS A 212 -0.84 2.93 13.08
CA CYS A 212 -2.03 3.16 12.23
C CYS A 212 -1.81 2.57 10.82
N PRO A 213 -2.79 1.88 10.22
CA PRO A 213 -2.62 1.06 9.03
C PRO A 213 -2.71 1.87 7.72
N LYS A 214 -1.60 2.48 7.31
CA LYS A 214 -1.49 3.28 6.08
C LYS A 214 -0.80 2.50 4.96
N THR A 215 -1.50 2.17 3.89
CA THR A 215 -0.90 1.84 2.60
C THR A 215 -1.97 1.92 1.51
N ILE A 216 -1.59 2.38 0.32
CA ILE A 216 -2.51 2.33 -0.81
C ILE A 216 -2.52 0.96 -1.47
N ASP A 217 -1.55 0.08 -1.14
CA ASP A 217 -1.37 -1.22 -1.79
C ASP A 217 -2.38 -2.26 -1.28
N GLY A 218 -3.15 -1.95 -0.22
CA GLY A 218 -4.14 -2.86 0.34
C GLY A 218 -3.54 -4.08 1.05
N ASP A 219 -2.23 -4.13 1.26
CA ASP A 219 -1.49 -5.32 1.71
C ASP A 219 -1.25 -5.39 3.23
N LEU A 220 -1.69 -4.38 3.99
CA LEU A 220 -1.69 -4.41 5.46
C LEU A 220 -3.09 -4.74 5.98
N LYS A 221 -3.37 -6.04 6.13
CA LYS A 221 -4.69 -6.55 6.53
C LYS A 221 -4.63 -7.61 7.64
N CYS A 222 -5.67 -7.64 8.45
CA CYS A 222 -6.05 -8.76 9.32
C CYS A 222 -7.55 -8.69 9.59
N LYS A 223 -8.11 -9.62 10.38
CA LYS A 223 -9.55 -9.65 10.67
C LYS A 223 -10.09 -8.32 11.22
N GLU A 224 -9.35 -7.68 12.11
CA GLU A 224 -9.74 -6.40 12.72
C GLU A 224 -9.29 -5.18 11.88
N VAL A 225 -8.38 -5.36 10.93
CA VAL A 225 -7.93 -4.33 9.99
C VAL A 225 -8.26 -4.82 8.57
N PRO A 226 -9.54 -4.75 8.15
CA PRO A 226 -9.97 -5.37 6.88
C PRO A 226 -9.39 -4.66 5.66
N ILE A 227 -9.05 -3.37 5.76
CA ILE A 227 -8.37 -2.62 4.71
C ILE A 227 -7.44 -1.57 5.31
N SER A 228 -6.39 -1.22 4.60
CA SER A 228 -5.53 -0.08 4.94
C SER A 228 -6.07 1.20 4.31
N PHE A 229 -5.88 2.34 4.98
CA PHE A 229 -6.43 3.59 4.50
C PHE A 229 -5.62 4.17 3.33
N GLY A 230 -6.33 4.82 2.41
CA GLY A 230 -5.81 5.37 1.16
C GLY A 230 -6.03 4.44 -0.04
N PHE A 231 -6.30 3.15 0.17
CA PHE A 231 -6.64 2.19 -0.88
C PHE A 231 -7.92 2.60 -1.64
N ASP A 232 -8.97 3.03 -0.92
CA ASP A 232 -10.25 3.45 -1.52
C ASP A 232 -10.09 4.67 -2.42
N THR A 233 -9.44 5.71 -1.92
CA THR A 233 -9.16 6.93 -2.69
C THR A 233 -8.30 6.64 -3.92
N ALA A 234 -7.21 5.88 -3.76
CA ALA A 234 -6.30 5.60 -4.86
C ALA A 234 -6.99 4.79 -5.97
N CYS A 235 -7.72 3.73 -5.62
CA CYS A 235 -8.40 2.88 -6.60
C CYS A 235 -9.48 3.63 -7.39
N LYS A 236 -10.24 4.54 -6.76
CA LYS A 236 -11.23 5.36 -7.47
C LYS A 236 -10.59 6.33 -8.46
N ILE A 237 -9.47 6.96 -8.09
CA ILE A 237 -8.73 7.84 -9.00
C ILE A 237 -8.17 7.03 -10.19
N TYR A 238 -7.56 5.88 -9.93
CA TYR A 238 -7.03 5.03 -11.01
C TYR A 238 -8.17 4.50 -11.90
N SER A 239 -9.27 4.07 -11.33
CA SER A 239 -10.43 3.54 -12.08
C SER A 239 -11.10 4.62 -12.93
N GLU A 240 -11.15 5.87 -12.46
CA GLU A 240 -11.57 7.01 -13.30
C GLU A 240 -10.66 7.16 -14.53
N MET A 241 -9.34 7.20 -14.31
CA MET A 241 -8.37 7.39 -15.39
C MET A 241 -8.38 6.20 -16.39
N ILE A 242 -8.43 4.97 -15.88
CA ILE A 242 -8.57 3.75 -16.67
C ILE A 242 -9.87 3.76 -17.47
N GLY A 243 -10.99 4.11 -16.82
CA GLY A 243 -12.29 4.24 -17.48
C GLY A 243 -12.24 5.25 -18.64
N ASN A 244 -11.60 6.40 -18.43
CA ASN A 244 -11.41 7.40 -19.50
C ASN A 244 -10.56 6.86 -20.65
N VAL A 245 -9.46 6.15 -20.35
CA VAL A 245 -8.62 5.47 -21.35
C VAL A 245 -9.44 4.44 -22.15
N MET A 246 -10.31 3.67 -21.49
CA MET A 246 -11.18 2.70 -22.15
C MET A 246 -12.19 3.35 -23.10
N ILE A 247 -12.79 4.48 -22.69
CA ILE A 247 -13.69 5.24 -23.55
C ILE A 247 -12.93 5.79 -24.77
N ASP A 248 -11.71 6.28 -24.61
CA ASP A 248 -10.88 6.76 -25.72
C ASP A 248 -10.48 5.61 -26.67
N ALA A 249 -10.06 4.47 -26.13
CA ALA A 249 -9.73 3.27 -26.92
C ALA A 249 -10.92 2.84 -27.78
N ARG A 250 -12.14 2.84 -27.21
CA ARG A 250 -13.38 2.54 -27.93
C ARG A 250 -13.74 3.61 -28.96
N SER A 251 -13.45 4.88 -28.67
CA SER A 251 -13.78 6.01 -29.56
C SER A 251 -12.87 6.05 -30.79
N THR A 252 -11.59 5.71 -30.62
CA THR A 252 -10.59 5.75 -31.70
C THR A 252 -10.42 4.43 -32.44
N GLY A 253 -10.71 3.30 -31.78
CA GLY A 253 -10.73 1.97 -32.37
C GLY A 253 -9.36 1.40 -32.78
N LYS A 254 -8.24 1.98 -32.32
CA LYS A 254 -6.90 1.72 -32.90
C LYS A 254 -5.73 1.51 -31.94
N TYR A 255 -5.96 1.60 -30.63
CA TYR A 255 -4.88 1.56 -29.62
C TYR A 255 -5.09 0.43 -28.61
N TYR A 256 -4.01 -0.27 -28.28
CA TYR A 256 -3.94 -1.13 -27.11
C TYR A 256 -3.20 -0.40 -25.99
N HIS A 257 -3.92 -0.08 -24.91
CA HIS A 257 -3.38 0.65 -23.77
C HIS A 257 -2.91 -0.33 -22.69
N PHE A 258 -1.62 -0.28 -22.37
CA PHE A 258 -0.98 -1.04 -21.31
C PHE A 258 -0.85 -0.11 -20.10
N VAL A 259 -1.70 -0.32 -19.10
CA VAL A 259 -1.77 0.51 -17.90
C VAL A 259 -1.11 -0.23 -16.76
N ARG A 260 0.09 0.21 -16.39
CA ARG A 260 0.76 -0.23 -15.17
C ARG A 260 0.17 0.50 -13.98
N LEU A 261 -0.15 -0.24 -12.93
CA LEU A 261 -0.71 0.25 -11.68
C LEU A 261 0.27 0.01 -10.56
N MET A 262 0.42 1.03 -9.72
CA MET A 262 1.17 0.86 -8.48
C MET A 262 0.54 -0.26 -7.62
N GLY A 263 1.37 -1.00 -6.90
CA GLY A 263 0.98 -2.18 -6.14
C GLY A 263 2.20 -3.06 -6.02
N ARG A 264 3.09 -2.71 -5.09
CA ARG A 264 4.47 -3.22 -5.05
C ARG A 264 4.52 -4.74 -4.94
N ALA A 265 3.91 -5.26 -3.89
CA ALA A 265 4.05 -6.65 -3.50
C ALA A 265 2.80 -7.47 -3.79
N ALA A 266 1.63 -6.85 -3.99
CA ALA A 266 0.35 -7.53 -4.16
C ALA A 266 -0.49 -6.84 -5.23
N SER A 267 -1.39 -7.59 -5.87
CA SER A 267 -2.21 -7.10 -6.99
C SER A 267 -3.56 -6.50 -6.58
N HIS A 268 -3.76 -6.13 -5.31
CA HIS A 268 -5.06 -5.63 -4.80
C HIS A 268 -5.59 -4.43 -5.58
N ILE A 269 -4.73 -3.44 -5.88
CA ILE A 269 -5.14 -2.25 -6.66
C ILE A 269 -5.58 -2.67 -8.07
N THR A 270 -4.78 -3.53 -8.71
CA THR A 270 -5.06 -4.01 -10.07
C THR A 270 -6.39 -4.78 -10.11
N LEU A 271 -6.64 -5.65 -9.13
CA LEU A 271 -7.89 -6.39 -9.00
C LEU A 271 -9.09 -5.48 -8.77
N GLU A 272 -8.98 -4.51 -7.86
CA GLU A 272 -10.04 -3.52 -7.63
C GLU A 272 -10.36 -2.72 -8.88
N CYS A 273 -9.33 -2.19 -9.56
CA CYS A 273 -9.51 -1.41 -10.79
C CYS A 273 -10.14 -2.26 -11.90
N ALA A 274 -9.79 -3.55 -11.99
CA ALA A 274 -10.40 -4.47 -12.95
C ALA A 274 -11.90 -4.67 -12.68
N LEU A 275 -12.30 -4.90 -11.42
CA LEU A 275 -13.69 -5.03 -11.01
C LEU A 275 -14.50 -3.74 -11.21
N GLN A 276 -13.87 -2.56 -11.16
CA GLN A 276 -14.53 -1.28 -11.39
C GLN A 276 -14.64 -0.89 -12.88
N THR A 277 -13.76 -1.41 -13.76
CA THR A 277 -13.63 -0.89 -15.13
C THR A 277 -13.80 -1.92 -16.24
N HIS A 278 -13.69 -3.22 -15.93
CA HIS A 278 -13.83 -4.34 -16.88
C HIS A 278 -12.87 -4.28 -18.08
N PRO A 279 -11.53 -4.23 -17.85
CA PRO A 279 -10.53 -4.27 -18.90
C PRO A 279 -10.55 -5.59 -19.67
N ASN A 280 -9.99 -5.58 -20.88
CA ASN A 280 -9.91 -6.79 -21.69
C ASN A 280 -8.89 -7.77 -21.10
N ILE A 281 -7.80 -7.27 -20.55
CA ILE A 281 -6.79 -8.11 -19.91
C ILE A 281 -6.43 -7.50 -18.57
N THR A 282 -6.34 -8.32 -17.54
CA THR A 282 -5.81 -7.95 -16.23
C THR A 282 -4.86 -9.04 -15.79
N LEU A 283 -3.63 -8.67 -15.50
CA LEU A 283 -2.65 -9.58 -14.92
C LEU A 283 -2.72 -9.51 -13.40
N ILE A 284 -2.74 -10.66 -12.73
CA ILE A 284 -2.69 -10.77 -11.27
C ILE A 284 -1.39 -11.49 -10.94
N GLY A 285 -0.45 -10.80 -10.30
CA GLY A 285 0.89 -11.34 -10.00
C GLY A 285 0.84 -12.67 -9.24
N GLU A 286 -0.07 -12.78 -8.28
CA GLU A 286 -0.29 -13.99 -7.48
C GLU A 286 -0.69 -15.21 -8.34
N GLU A 287 -1.42 -15.00 -9.44
CA GLU A 287 -1.77 -16.07 -10.40
C GLU A 287 -0.56 -16.48 -11.26
N VAL A 288 0.39 -15.57 -11.49
CA VAL A 288 1.63 -15.83 -12.25
C VAL A 288 2.63 -16.66 -11.44
N LEU A 289 2.60 -16.57 -10.10
CA LEU A 289 3.54 -17.25 -9.20
C LEU A 289 3.31 -18.77 -9.09
N LEU A 290 2.19 -19.31 -9.60
CA LEU A 290 1.92 -20.74 -9.51
C LEU A 290 2.86 -21.54 -10.44
N PRO A 291 3.63 -22.51 -9.89
CA PRO A 291 4.68 -23.20 -10.63
C PRO A 291 4.08 -24.07 -11.75
N VAL A 292 4.28 -23.66 -13.00
CA VAL A 292 4.24 -24.58 -14.13
C VAL A 292 5.56 -25.34 -14.16
N PHE A 293 5.52 -26.59 -13.71
CA PHE A 293 6.60 -27.57 -13.93
C PHE A 293 7.08 -27.51 -15.38
N ILE A 294 8.37 -27.21 -15.60
CA ILE A 294 9.04 -27.46 -16.89
C ILE A 294 9.07 -28.97 -17.10
N LYS A 295 8.06 -29.51 -17.80
CA LYS A 295 8.22 -30.80 -18.48
C LYS A 295 9.09 -30.54 -19.73
N ASN A 296 10.36 -30.97 -19.63
CA ASN A 296 11.31 -31.28 -20.72
C ASN A 296 12.57 -30.40 -20.81
N ALA A 297 13.44 -30.50 -19.81
CA ALA A 297 14.85 -30.11 -19.88
C ALA A 297 15.70 -30.95 -20.88
N LYS A 298 15.10 -31.79 -21.74
CA LYS A 298 15.84 -32.66 -22.68
C LYS A 298 15.86 -32.18 -24.15
N ASN A 299 15.06 -31.19 -24.54
CA ASN A 299 15.00 -30.71 -25.93
C ASN A 299 15.62 -29.31 -26.14
N LEU A 300 16.35 -28.78 -25.16
CA LEU A 300 16.92 -27.44 -25.17
C LEU A 300 18.10 -27.24 -26.15
N LEU A 301 18.52 -28.27 -26.89
CA LEU A 301 19.70 -28.22 -27.76
C LEU A 301 19.39 -28.04 -29.26
N LEU A 302 18.13 -27.82 -29.68
CA LEU A 302 17.76 -27.83 -31.11
C LEU A 302 16.82 -26.71 -31.60
N ARG A 303 16.70 -25.57 -30.91
CA ARG A 303 15.94 -24.42 -31.45
C ARG A 303 16.77 -23.14 -31.43
N GLU A 304 17.19 -22.68 -32.62
CA GLU A 304 17.92 -21.43 -32.87
C GLU A 304 17.06 -20.16 -32.68
N SER A 305 16.08 -20.16 -31.78
CA SER A 305 15.25 -18.99 -31.49
C SER A 305 14.75 -19.06 -30.06
N LEU A 306 15.50 -18.45 -29.15
CA LEU A 306 15.15 -18.31 -27.74
C LEU A 306 14.16 -17.15 -27.58
N ILE A 307 12.92 -17.46 -27.22
CA ILE A 307 11.90 -16.49 -26.83
C ILE A 307 11.82 -16.53 -25.30
N PHE A 308 11.82 -15.35 -24.67
CA PHE A 308 11.62 -15.17 -23.22
C PHE A 308 10.21 -15.68 -22.84
N GLU A 309 10.14 -16.82 -22.14
CA GLU A 309 8.89 -17.50 -21.73
C GLU A 309 8.46 -17.09 -20.31
N ILE A 310 7.46 -16.22 -20.15
CA ILE A 310 6.77 -15.97 -18.87
C ILE A 310 5.52 -16.85 -18.78
N LYS A 311 5.57 -18.08 -18.26
CA LYS A 311 4.41 -19.00 -18.24
C LYS A 311 3.26 -18.51 -17.35
N THR A 312 2.02 -18.66 -17.82
CA THR A 312 0.78 -18.41 -17.05
C THR A 312 -0.21 -19.56 -17.21
N THR A 313 -0.83 -19.99 -16.11
CA THR A 313 -1.90 -21.00 -16.07
C THR A 313 -3.25 -20.42 -16.49
N PHE A 314 -3.41 -20.05 -17.76
CA PHE A 314 -4.74 -19.81 -18.35
C PHE A 314 -5.14 -21.07 -19.13
N ASP A 315 -5.88 -21.97 -18.47
CA ASP A 315 -6.42 -23.23 -19.01
C ASP A 315 -5.42 -24.29 -19.52
N GLU A 316 -5.70 -25.56 -19.23
CA GLU A 316 -4.94 -26.74 -19.69
C GLU A 316 -4.88 -26.91 -21.22
N ALA A 317 -5.47 -26.00 -22.00
CA ALA A 317 -5.78 -26.23 -23.41
C ALA A 317 -5.12 -25.28 -24.43
N ASN A 318 -4.53 -24.12 -24.08
CA ASN A 318 -3.68 -23.30 -24.99
C ASN A 318 -3.27 -21.96 -24.35
N SER A 319 -2.02 -21.82 -23.88
CA SER A 319 -1.05 -20.75 -24.22
C SER A 319 0.20 -20.86 -23.33
N GLU A 320 1.40 -20.74 -23.91
CA GLU A 320 2.68 -21.08 -23.25
C GLU A 320 3.31 -19.92 -22.45
N ASN A 321 2.75 -18.69 -22.46
CA ASN A 321 3.31 -17.48 -21.78
C ASN A 321 2.31 -16.30 -21.67
N VAL A 322 2.47 -15.36 -20.71
CA VAL A 322 1.81 -14.03 -20.62
C VAL A 322 1.75 -13.31 -21.98
N THR A 323 2.86 -13.32 -22.72
CA THR A 323 2.94 -12.68 -24.04
C THR A 323 2.03 -13.39 -25.05
N ASP A 324 2.03 -14.72 -25.06
CA ASP A 324 1.14 -15.50 -25.93
C ASP A 324 -0.32 -15.31 -25.52
N TYR A 325 -0.61 -15.29 -24.22
CA TYR A 325 -1.95 -15.00 -23.71
C TYR A 325 -2.47 -13.63 -24.18
N ILE A 326 -1.65 -12.58 -24.08
CA ILE A 326 -2.01 -11.24 -24.56
C ILE A 326 -2.21 -11.25 -26.08
N THR A 327 -1.28 -11.83 -26.84
CA THR A 327 -1.36 -11.86 -28.31
C THR A 327 -2.52 -12.70 -28.83
N ASP A 328 -2.86 -13.80 -28.16
CA ASP A 328 -4.00 -14.65 -28.48
C ASP A 328 -5.32 -13.89 -28.34
N ILE A 329 -5.49 -13.13 -27.25
CA ILE A 329 -6.66 -12.27 -27.06
C ILE A 329 -6.69 -11.18 -28.13
N ILE A 330 -5.56 -10.53 -28.43
CA ILE A 330 -5.47 -9.51 -29.48
C ILE A 330 -5.89 -10.08 -30.85
N CYS A 331 -5.41 -11.27 -31.22
CA CYS A 331 -5.80 -11.95 -32.45
C CYS A 331 -7.31 -12.23 -32.48
N LYS A 332 -7.86 -12.85 -31.43
CA LYS A 332 -9.30 -13.15 -31.32
C LYS A 332 -10.17 -11.88 -31.38
N ARG A 333 -9.70 -10.78 -30.78
CA ARG A 333 -10.37 -9.47 -30.85
C ARG A 333 -10.30 -8.89 -32.25
N SER A 334 -9.16 -9.00 -32.93
CA SER A 334 -8.99 -8.55 -34.32
C SER A 334 -9.92 -9.29 -35.28
N GLU A 335 -10.15 -10.59 -35.08
CA GLU A 335 -11.12 -11.39 -35.86
C GLU A 335 -12.55 -10.85 -35.70
N ARG A 336 -12.86 -10.22 -34.56
CA ARG A 336 -14.14 -9.54 -34.28
C ARG A 336 -14.16 -8.08 -34.72
N GLY A 337 -13.11 -7.60 -35.39
CA GLY A 337 -12.98 -6.22 -35.85
C GLY A 337 -12.48 -5.23 -34.78
N TYR A 338 -12.03 -5.71 -33.62
CA TYR A 338 -11.47 -4.87 -32.56
C TYR A 338 -9.94 -4.84 -32.61
N ASN A 339 -9.38 -3.72 -33.07
CA ASN A 339 -7.93 -3.44 -33.07
C ASN A 339 -7.53 -2.51 -31.92
N TYR A 340 -8.23 -2.62 -30.79
CA TYR A 340 -8.00 -1.83 -29.59
C TYR A 340 -8.35 -2.64 -28.34
N GLY A 341 -7.82 -2.20 -27.20
CA GLY A 341 -8.12 -2.80 -25.91
C GLY A 341 -7.37 -2.14 -24.77
N VAL A 342 -7.66 -2.57 -23.55
CA VAL A 342 -6.97 -2.10 -22.34
C VAL A 342 -6.49 -3.29 -21.53
N ILE A 343 -5.22 -3.23 -21.11
CA ILE A 343 -4.50 -4.23 -20.34
C ILE A 343 -4.07 -3.59 -19.02
N LEU A 344 -4.45 -4.17 -17.88
CA LEU A 344 -3.98 -3.75 -16.56
C LEU A 344 -2.84 -4.65 -16.07
N ILE A 345 -1.79 -4.02 -15.52
CA ILE A 345 -0.54 -4.68 -15.14
C ILE A 345 -0.14 -4.20 -13.73
N PRO A 346 0.04 -5.08 -12.74
CA PRO A 346 0.57 -4.68 -11.44
C PRO A 346 2.07 -4.34 -11.59
N GLU A 347 2.54 -3.25 -10.97
CA GLU A 347 3.96 -2.86 -11.07
C GLU A 347 4.91 -3.94 -10.56
N GLY A 348 4.47 -4.72 -9.56
CA GLY A 348 5.21 -5.81 -8.97
C GLY A 348 5.22 -7.09 -9.82
N LEU A 349 4.62 -7.12 -11.02
CA LEU A 349 4.45 -8.35 -11.81
C LEU A 349 5.76 -9.15 -11.95
N ILE A 350 6.88 -8.44 -12.17
CA ILE A 350 8.20 -9.06 -12.34
C ILE A 350 8.67 -9.82 -11.10
N ASP A 351 8.27 -9.39 -9.90
CA ASP A 351 8.62 -10.03 -8.64
C ASP A 351 7.83 -11.34 -8.45
N PHE A 352 6.84 -11.64 -9.29
CA PHE A 352 6.09 -12.91 -9.27
C PHE A 352 6.61 -13.94 -10.27
N ILE A 353 7.57 -13.59 -11.13
CA ILE A 353 8.14 -14.50 -12.13
C ILE A 353 9.35 -15.22 -11.50
N PRO A 354 9.30 -16.54 -11.26
CA PRO A 354 10.35 -17.26 -10.51
C PRO A 354 11.75 -17.10 -11.10
N GLU A 355 11.88 -17.11 -12.43
CA GLU A 355 13.15 -16.93 -13.14
C GLU A 355 13.73 -15.53 -12.91
N VAL A 356 12.85 -14.51 -12.87
CA VAL A 356 13.24 -13.13 -12.58
C VAL A 356 13.58 -12.97 -11.09
N GLN A 357 12.87 -13.64 -10.19
CA GLN A 357 13.22 -13.67 -8.76
C GLN A 357 14.61 -14.27 -8.54
N GLN A 358 14.93 -15.38 -9.21
CA GLN A 358 16.25 -16.01 -9.14
C GLN A 358 17.33 -15.04 -9.66
N LEU A 359 17.11 -14.41 -10.82
CA LEU A 359 18.00 -13.38 -11.35
C LEU A 359 18.16 -12.21 -10.37
N ILE A 360 17.06 -11.67 -9.81
CA ILE A 360 17.10 -10.58 -8.83
C ILE A 360 17.89 -10.99 -7.59
N SER A 361 17.74 -12.23 -7.10
CA SER A 361 18.47 -12.75 -5.95
C SER A 361 19.97 -12.81 -6.23
N GLU A 362 20.38 -13.34 -7.39
CA GLU A 362 21.79 -13.37 -7.80
C GLU A 362 22.35 -11.96 -7.96
N LEU A 363 21.59 -11.05 -8.60
CA LEU A 363 21.96 -9.64 -8.73
C LEU A 363 22.11 -8.96 -7.37
N ASN A 364 21.25 -9.26 -6.39
CA ASN A 364 21.35 -8.71 -5.04
C ASN A 364 22.65 -9.12 -4.35
N GLU A 365 23.05 -10.38 -4.50
CA GLU A 365 24.30 -10.88 -3.92
C GLU A 365 25.52 -10.22 -4.56
N ILE A 366 25.52 -10.09 -5.88
CA ILE A 366 26.59 -9.42 -6.63
C ILE A 366 26.67 -7.92 -6.24
N LEU A 367 25.54 -7.20 -6.29
CA LEU A 367 25.49 -5.77 -5.96
C LEU A 367 25.87 -5.45 -4.51
N ALA A 368 25.72 -6.41 -3.59
CA ALA A 368 26.08 -6.23 -2.19
C ALA A 368 27.58 -6.42 -1.90
N HIS A 369 28.31 -7.16 -2.74
CA HIS A 369 29.69 -7.59 -2.45
C HIS A 369 30.72 -7.22 -3.54
N ASP A 370 30.27 -6.91 -4.75
CA ASP A 370 31.11 -6.69 -5.91
C ASP A 370 30.85 -5.33 -6.58
N VAL A 371 31.82 -4.87 -7.37
CA VAL A 371 31.64 -3.71 -8.25
C VAL A 371 31.16 -4.22 -9.61
N VAL A 372 30.02 -3.72 -10.07
CA VAL A 372 29.51 -3.95 -11.43
C VAL A 372 30.42 -3.22 -12.41
N ASP A 373 31.25 -3.96 -13.12
CA ASP A 373 32.18 -3.40 -14.10
C ASP A 373 31.49 -3.07 -15.43
N GLU A 374 31.93 -1.99 -16.09
CA GLU A 374 31.43 -1.60 -17.42
C GLU A 374 31.72 -2.66 -18.50
N GLY A 375 32.72 -3.53 -18.28
CA GLY A 375 33.09 -4.61 -19.18
C GLY A 375 32.17 -5.83 -19.13
N GLY A 376 31.23 -5.88 -18.19
CA GLY A 376 30.26 -6.98 -18.05
C GLY A 376 30.84 -8.29 -17.53
N LEU A 377 32.04 -8.31 -16.95
CA LEU A 377 32.65 -9.52 -16.37
C LEU A 377 31.80 -10.08 -15.22
N TRP A 378 31.14 -9.22 -14.46
CA TRP A 378 30.20 -9.62 -13.40
C TRP A 378 29.08 -10.54 -13.91
N LYS A 379 28.69 -10.48 -15.20
CA LYS A 379 27.65 -11.34 -15.78
C LYS A 379 28.03 -12.82 -15.74
N GLN A 380 29.34 -13.14 -15.75
CA GLN A 380 29.83 -14.52 -15.64
C GLN A 380 29.63 -15.12 -14.24
N LYS A 381 29.28 -14.31 -13.24
CA LYS A 381 28.93 -14.77 -11.89
C LYS A 381 27.47 -15.19 -11.78
N LEU A 382 26.62 -14.82 -12.75
CA LEU A 382 25.26 -15.31 -12.84
C LEU A 382 25.26 -16.77 -13.27
N GLN A 383 24.25 -17.52 -12.82
CA GLN A 383 23.99 -18.83 -13.39
C GLN A 383 23.64 -18.70 -14.88
N SER A 384 23.96 -19.71 -15.69
CA SER A 384 23.78 -19.64 -17.15
C SER A 384 22.35 -19.28 -17.57
N GLN A 385 21.34 -19.73 -16.82
CA GLN A 385 19.94 -19.40 -17.06
C GLN A 385 19.64 -17.93 -16.72
N SER A 386 20.13 -17.43 -15.58
CA SER A 386 19.98 -16.04 -15.14
C SER A 386 20.72 -15.07 -16.07
N GLN A 387 21.92 -15.44 -16.56
CA GLN A 387 22.67 -14.67 -17.54
C GLN A 387 21.90 -14.54 -18.86
N LEU A 388 21.40 -15.66 -19.39
CA LEU A 388 20.61 -15.68 -20.61
C LEU A 388 19.34 -14.84 -20.46
N LEU A 389 18.65 -14.97 -19.33
CA LEU A 389 17.48 -14.16 -19.00
C LEU A 389 17.84 -12.67 -19.00
N PHE A 390 18.93 -12.29 -18.35
CA PHE A 390 19.39 -10.90 -18.28
C PHE A 390 19.70 -10.33 -19.67
N GLU A 391 20.37 -11.10 -20.53
CA GLU A 391 20.72 -10.68 -21.90
C GLU A 391 19.51 -10.54 -22.83
N LEU A 392 18.43 -11.29 -22.57
CA LEU A 392 17.17 -11.20 -23.32
C LEU A 392 16.31 -9.99 -22.94
N LEU A 393 16.49 -9.44 -21.75
CA LEU A 393 15.73 -8.27 -21.31
C LEU A 393 16.12 -7.03 -22.13
N PRO A 394 15.19 -6.10 -22.41
CA PRO A 394 15.54 -4.83 -23.04
C PRO A 394 16.60 -4.08 -22.21
N GLN A 395 17.51 -3.36 -22.89
CA GLN A 395 18.62 -2.67 -22.23
C GLN A 395 18.16 -1.75 -21.08
N ALA A 396 17.06 -1.02 -21.27
CA ALA A 396 16.50 -0.18 -20.21
C ALA A 396 16.11 -0.97 -18.95
N ILE A 397 15.59 -2.19 -19.11
CA ILE A 397 15.21 -3.07 -17.98
C ILE A 397 16.47 -3.63 -17.31
N GLN A 398 17.49 -4.02 -18.08
CA GLN A 398 18.78 -4.44 -17.54
C GLN A 398 19.38 -3.35 -16.63
N GLU A 399 19.41 -2.11 -17.10
CA GLU A 399 19.89 -0.96 -16.32
C GLU A 399 19.03 -0.71 -15.07
N GLN A 400 17.70 -0.82 -15.20
CA GLN A 400 16.77 -0.63 -14.07
C GLN A 400 16.90 -1.71 -12.98
N LEU A 401 17.21 -2.97 -13.34
CA LEU A 401 17.45 -4.06 -12.39
C LEU A 401 18.75 -3.89 -11.59
N LEU A 402 19.70 -3.12 -12.11
CA LEU A 402 20.98 -2.82 -11.47
C LEU A 402 20.93 -1.58 -10.54
N LEU A 403 19.80 -0.88 -10.46
CA LEU A 403 19.65 0.27 -9.58
C LEU A 403 19.79 -0.10 -8.10
N GLU A 404 20.25 0.88 -7.30
CA GLU A 404 20.34 0.72 -5.84
C GLU A 404 19.02 0.25 -5.23
N ARG A 405 19.09 -0.65 -4.25
CA ARG A 405 17.91 -1.12 -3.51
C ARG A 405 17.41 -0.03 -2.56
N ASP A 406 16.12 -0.11 -2.20
CA ASP A 406 15.59 0.80 -1.17
C ASP A 406 16.16 0.47 0.22
N PRO A 407 15.95 1.31 1.26
CA PRO A 407 16.42 1.02 2.62
C PRO A 407 15.90 -0.29 3.24
N HIS A 408 14.90 -0.92 2.60
CA HIS A 408 14.33 -2.21 2.99
C HIS A 408 14.97 -3.39 2.25
N GLY A 409 15.90 -3.14 1.32
CA GLY A 409 16.58 -4.16 0.52
C GLY A 409 15.78 -4.62 -0.69
N ASN A 410 14.71 -3.92 -1.02
CA ASN A 410 13.80 -4.32 -2.09
C ASN A 410 14.20 -3.64 -3.41
N VAL A 411 13.89 -4.30 -4.53
CA VAL A 411 14.00 -3.71 -5.87
C VAL A 411 13.05 -2.53 -6.01
N GLN A 412 13.47 -1.51 -6.76
CA GLN A 412 12.66 -0.34 -7.09
C GLN A 412 11.74 -0.65 -8.27
N VAL A 413 10.81 -1.61 -8.10
CA VAL A 413 9.89 -2.08 -9.15
C VAL A 413 9.09 -0.97 -9.84
N ALA A 414 8.76 0.10 -9.12
CA ALA A 414 8.10 1.28 -9.69
C ALA A 414 8.89 1.95 -10.83
N LYS A 415 10.23 1.78 -10.86
CA LYS A 415 11.12 2.26 -11.93
C LYS A 415 11.27 1.28 -13.09
N ILE A 416 10.80 0.05 -12.94
CA ILE A 416 10.89 -0.98 -13.97
C ILE A 416 9.68 -0.82 -14.90
N GLU A 417 9.96 -0.53 -16.17
CA GLU A 417 8.93 -0.21 -17.18
C GLU A 417 8.32 -1.49 -17.80
N THR A 418 7.74 -2.34 -16.95
CA THR A 418 7.17 -3.65 -17.32
C THR A 418 6.13 -3.55 -18.45
N GLU A 419 5.34 -2.49 -18.49
CA GLU A 419 4.37 -2.23 -19.55
C GLU A 419 5.03 -2.03 -20.91
N LYS A 420 6.18 -1.35 -20.97
CA LYS A 420 6.91 -1.13 -22.22
C LYS A 420 7.59 -2.42 -22.68
N MET A 421 8.14 -3.18 -21.74
CA MET A 421 8.67 -4.52 -22.01
C MET A 421 7.60 -5.41 -22.64
N LEU A 422 6.41 -5.48 -22.05
CA LEU A 422 5.30 -6.28 -22.57
C LEU A 422 4.80 -5.79 -23.94
N ILE A 423 4.76 -4.47 -24.18
CA ILE A 423 4.45 -3.92 -25.52
C ILE A 423 5.44 -4.45 -26.56
N GLN A 424 6.76 -4.36 -26.31
CA GLN A 424 7.78 -4.81 -27.26
C GLN A 424 7.70 -6.32 -27.53
N MET A 425 7.45 -7.12 -26.49
CA MET A 425 7.30 -8.57 -26.62
C MET A 425 6.07 -8.94 -27.45
N VAL A 426 4.94 -8.25 -27.21
CA VAL A 426 3.70 -8.43 -27.97
C VAL A 426 3.86 -7.99 -29.42
N GLU A 427 4.57 -6.88 -29.69
CA GLU A 427 4.89 -6.41 -31.04
C GLU A 427 5.69 -7.45 -31.81
N ALA A 428 6.81 -7.92 -31.24
CA ALA A 428 7.66 -8.92 -31.88
C ALA A 428 6.91 -10.24 -32.16
N GLU A 429 6.03 -10.67 -31.26
CA GLU A 429 5.24 -11.89 -31.46
C GLU A 429 4.13 -11.70 -32.52
N LEU A 430 3.44 -10.56 -32.54
CA LEU A 430 2.47 -10.26 -33.60
C LEU A 430 3.12 -10.07 -34.98
N GLU A 431 4.35 -9.57 -35.06
CA GLU A 431 5.13 -9.51 -36.31
C GLU A 431 5.44 -10.90 -36.87
N LYS A 432 5.81 -11.86 -36.01
CA LYS A 432 5.98 -13.27 -36.41
C LYS A 432 4.67 -13.86 -36.91
N ARG A 433 3.57 -13.65 -36.20
CA ARG A 433 2.23 -14.11 -36.59
C ARG A 433 1.75 -13.45 -37.90
N THR A 434 2.11 -12.19 -38.12
CA THR A 434 1.85 -11.48 -39.39
C THR A 434 2.62 -12.12 -40.54
N SER A 435 3.91 -12.39 -40.33
CA SER A 435 4.78 -13.05 -41.31
C SER A 435 4.32 -14.47 -41.65
N ALA A 436 3.75 -15.17 -40.67
CA ALA A 436 3.12 -16.49 -40.84
C ALA A 436 1.70 -16.43 -41.44
N GLY A 437 1.12 -15.23 -41.62
CA GLY A 437 -0.24 -15.04 -42.15
C GLY A 437 -1.37 -15.36 -41.17
N THR A 438 -1.06 -15.59 -39.89
CA THR A 438 -2.03 -15.94 -38.83
C THR A 438 -2.57 -14.70 -38.10
N TYR A 439 -1.98 -13.52 -38.30
CA TYR A 439 -2.50 -12.24 -37.83
C TYR A 439 -2.62 -11.26 -39.00
N LYS A 440 -3.76 -10.58 -39.10
CA LYS A 440 -4.08 -9.59 -40.17
C LYS A 440 -4.49 -8.23 -39.62
N GLY A 441 -4.47 -8.08 -38.30
CA GLY A 441 -4.87 -6.85 -37.63
C GLY A 441 -3.77 -5.80 -37.63
N HIS A 442 -4.04 -4.71 -36.93
CA HIS A 442 -3.04 -3.69 -36.62
C HIS A 442 -2.86 -3.61 -35.11
N PHE A 443 -1.62 -3.56 -34.65
CA PHE A 443 -1.28 -3.34 -33.25
C PHE A 443 -0.58 -2.00 -33.06
N LYS A 444 -0.99 -1.26 -32.04
CA LYS A 444 -0.31 -0.04 -31.59
C LYS A 444 -0.40 0.06 -30.08
N GLY A 445 0.69 -0.28 -29.41
CA GLY A 445 0.81 -0.18 -27.95
C GLY A 445 0.89 1.28 -27.49
N GLN A 446 0.26 1.58 -26.35
CA GLN A 446 0.41 2.84 -25.62
C GLN A 446 0.64 2.52 -24.15
N SER A 447 1.69 3.06 -23.55
CA SER A 447 2.02 2.83 -22.14
C SER A 447 1.46 3.93 -21.25
N HIS A 448 0.96 3.53 -20.07
CA HIS A 448 0.52 4.41 -19.00
C HIS A 448 1.04 3.85 -17.68
N PHE A 449 1.40 4.72 -16.75
CA PHE A 449 1.73 4.32 -15.38
C PHE A 449 0.98 5.22 -14.40
N PHE A 450 0.00 4.64 -13.70
CA PHE A 450 -0.75 5.35 -12.67
C PHE A 450 -0.27 4.94 -11.28
N GLY A 451 0.12 5.92 -10.47
CA GLY A 451 0.64 5.70 -9.13
C GLY A 451 0.72 6.97 -8.29
N TYR A 452 1.67 7.86 -8.59
CA TYR A 452 1.94 9.03 -7.74
C TYR A 452 0.74 9.98 -7.62
N GLU A 453 -0.01 10.14 -8.69
CA GLU A 453 -1.22 10.95 -8.77
C GLU A 453 -2.36 10.44 -7.86
N GLY A 454 -2.44 9.14 -7.60
CA GLY A 454 -3.46 8.55 -6.71
C GLY A 454 -3.13 8.65 -5.22
N ARG A 455 -1.84 8.79 -4.86
CA ARG A 455 -1.38 8.83 -3.45
C ARG A 455 -1.76 10.11 -2.69
N CYS A 456 -2.00 11.19 -3.41
CA CYS A 456 -2.18 12.53 -2.84
C CYS A 456 -3.54 13.15 -3.18
N GLY A 457 -4.45 12.40 -3.79
CA GLY A 457 -5.79 12.86 -4.13
C GLY A 457 -6.60 13.28 -2.91
N LEU A 458 -7.64 14.08 -3.14
CA LEU A 458 -8.61 14.40 -2.08
C LEU A 458 -9.28 13.10 -1.61
N PRO A 459 -9.26 12.79 -0.31
CA PRO A 459 -9.71 11.49 0.15
C PRO A 459 -11.24 11.41 0.17
N THR A 460 -11.73 10.26 -0.24
CA THR A 460 -13.16 9.92 -0.32
C THR A 460 -13.81 10.04 1.06
N ASN A 461 -15.14 10.14 1.13
CA ASN A 461 -15.79 10.21 2.45
C ASN A 461 -15.58 8.93 3.28
N PHE A 462 -15.36 7.78 2.63
CA PHE A 462 -14.96 6.54 3.28
C PHE A 462 -13.58 6.66 3.94
N ASP A 463 -12.52 6.92 3.17
CA ASP A 463 -11.15 7.02 3.70
C ASP A 463 -11.05 8.14 4.74
N ALA A 464 -11.77 9.22 4.52
CA ALA A 464 -11.91 10.29 5.47
C ALA A 464 -12.43 9.83 6.82
N THR A 465 -13.60 9.20 6.83
CA THR A 465 -14.27 8.75 8.03
C THR A 465 -13.45 7.67 8.73
N TYR A 466 -12.86 6.76 7.96
CA TYR A 466 -11.99 5.70 8.43
C TYR A 466 -10.71 6.25 9.10
N CYS A 467 -9.98 7.14 8.42
CA CYS A 467 -8.76 7.76 8.94
C CYS A 467 -9.01 8.55 10.24
N TYR A 468 -10.08 9.34 10.28
CA TYR A 468 -10.42 10.08 11.50
C TYR A 468 -10.72 9.14 12.66
N SER A 469 -11.49 8.08 12.42
CA SER A 469 -11.85 7.08 13.42
C SER A 469 -10.60 6.34 13.93
N LEU A 470 -9.66 5.98 13.05
CA LEU A 470 -8.36 5.42 13.41
C LEU A 470 -7.54 6.37 14.29
N GLY A 471 -7.47 7.66 13.93
CA GLY A 471 -6.77 8.66 14.73
C GLY A 471 -7.35 8.82 16.13
N PHE A 472 -8.68 8.90 16.20
CA PHE A 472 -9.40 9.01 17.46
C PHE A 472 -9.20 7.77 18.34
N ALA A 473 -9.25 6.58 17.74
CA ALA A 473 -8.97 5.31 18.41
C ALA A 473 -7.53 5.22 18.93
N ALA A 474 -6.53 5.66 18.14
CA ALA A 474 -5.15 5.70 18.58
C ALA A 474 -4.97 6.59 19.83
N GLY A 475 -5.61 7.76 19.85
CA GLY A 475 -5.65 8.63 21.03
C GLY A 475 -6.29 7.94 22.24
N ALA A 476 -7.43 7.27 22.03
CA ALA A 476 -8.14 6.52 23.06
C ALA A 476 -7.30 5.38 23.68
N LEU A 477 -6.64 4.59 22.84
CA LEU A 477 -5.77 3.50 23.28
C LEU A 477 -4.58 4.00 24.09
N LEU A 478 -3.93 5.10 23.66
CA LEU A 478 -2.84 5.72 24.41
C LEU A 478 -3.32 6.24 25.77
N HIS A 479 -4.46 6.93 25.82
CA HIS A 479 -5.02 7.44 27.07
C HIS A 479 -5.38 6.30 28.04
N ALA A 480 -5.77 5.14 27.52
CA ALA A 480 -6.00 3.92 28.29
C ALA A 480 -4.70 3.16 28.65
N GLY A 481 -3.51 3.69 28.35
CA GLY A 481 -2.22 3.11 28.68
C GLY A 481 -1.80 1.92 27.80
N LYS A 482 -2.45 1.69 26.65
CA LYS A 482 -2.12 0.60 25.74
C LYS A 482 -0.87 0.92 24.91
N THR A 483 -0.13 -0.12 24.51
CA THR A 483 1.08 -0.02 23.68
C THR A 483 1.26 -1.28 22.85
N GLY A 484 1.98 -1.19 21.74
CA GLY A 484 2.22 -2.32 20.84
C GLY A 484 0.97 -2.76 20.08
N LEU A 485 -0.03 -1.88 19.95
CA LEU A 485 -1.23 -2.12 19.16
C LEU A 485 -1.21 -1.27 17.89
N ILE A 486 -1.81 -1.76 16.81
CA ILE A 486 -2.20 -0.96 15.65
C ILE A 486 -3.66 -0.58 15.81
N SER A 487 -3.99 0.70 15.63
CA SER A 487 -5.38 1.16 15.66
C SER A 487 -6.20 0.42 14.59
N SER A 488 -7.41 0.00 14.95
CA SER A 488 -8.27 -0.78 14.07
C SER A 488 -9.70 -0.23 14.05
N VAL A 489 -10.32 -0.26 12.87
CA VAL A 489 -11.77 -0.07 12.69
C VAL A 489 -12.26 -1.15 11.74
N ALA A 490 -13.28 -1.89 12.16
CA ALA A 490 -13.83 -3.02 11.41
C ALA A 490 -15.34 -2.85 11.20
N ASN A 491 -15.99 -3.87 10.62
CA ASN A 491 -17.38 -3.82 10.17
C ASN A 491 -17.62 -2.75 9.09
N LEU A 492 -16.66 -2.58 8.17
CA LEU A 492 -16.63 -1.48 7.20
C LEU A 492 -17.67 -1.59 6.07
N ALA A 493 -18.36 -2.73 5.94
CA ALA A 493 -19.50 -2.89 5.02
C ALA A 493 -20.83 -2.37 5.61
N ALA A 494 -20.90 -2.20 6.94
CA ALA A 494 -22.07 -1.67 7.62
C ALA A 494 -22.09 -0.13 7.56
N PRO A 495 -23.23 0.52 7.87
CA PRO A 495 -23.28 1.96 8.11
C PRO A 495 -22.20 2.40 9.12
N VAL A 496 -21.69 3.62 8.95
CA VAL A 496 -20.56 4.14 9.75
C VAL A 496 -20.83 4.04 11.25
N GLU A 497 -22.08 4.28 11.67
CA GLU A 497 -22.54 4.19 13.05
C GLU A 497 -22.27 2.83 13.70
N GLU A 498 -22.26 1.76 12.90
CA GLU A 498 -22.09 0.36 13.33
C GLU A 498 -20.64 -0.13 13.23
N TRP A 499 -19.72 0.72 12.77
CA TRP A 499 -18.30 0.38 12.73
C TRP A 499 -17.77 0.10 14.14
N THR A 500 -16.97 -0.94 14.28
CA THR A 500 -16.32 -1.29 15.55
C THR A 500 -14.94 -0.66 15.60
N VAL A 501 -14.52 -0.19 16.77
CA VAL A 501 -13.28 0.57 16.94
C VAL A 501 -12.42 -0.06 18.03
N GLY A 502 -11.12 -0.18 17.80
CA GLY A 502 -10.21 -0.85 18.73
C GLY A 502 -8.73 -0.71 18.39
N GLY A 503 -7.94 -1.66 18.88
CA GLY A 503 -6.55 -1.83 18.52
C GLY A 503 -6.15 -3.30 18.48
N THR A 504 -5.43 -3.70 17.44
CA THR A 504 -4.96 -5.08 17.25
C THR A 504 -3.51 -5.20 17.67
N ALA A 505 -3.12 -6.30 18.31
CA ALA A 505 -1.71 -6.51 18.67
C ALA A 505 -0.82 -6.52 17.42
N LEU A 506 0.21 -5.66 17.38
CA LEU A 506 1.13 -5.58 16.25
C LEU A 506 1.81 -6.93 15.99
N THR A 507 2.21 -7.63 17.06
CA THR A 507 2.81 -8.98 16.99
C THR A 507 1.89 -10.00 16.33
N ALA A 508 0.56 -9.81 16.38
CA ALA A 508 -0.40 -10.72 15.75
C ALA A 508 -0.35 -10.65 14.22
N MET A 509 0.22 -9.59 13.66
CA MET A 509 0.40 -9.39 12.22
C MET A 509 1.82 -9.72 11.75
N MET A 510 2.71 -10.14 12.66
CA MET A 510 4.12 -10.34 12.34
C MET A 510 4.44 -11.74 11.84
N ASP A 511 5.53 -11.80 11.09
CA ASP A 511 6.23 -12.98 10.65
C ASP A 511 7.75 -12.69 10.65
N VAL A 512 8.59 -13.68 10.35
CA VAL A 512 10.04 -13.51 10.20
C VAL A 512 10.47 -13.73 8.76
N GLU A 513 11.32 -12.84 8.26
CA GLU A 513 12.00 -13.01 6.98
C GLU A 513 13.50 -13.21 7.22
N ARG A 514 14.12 -14.07 6.43
CA ARG A 514 15.58 -14.27 6.48
C ARG A 514 16.26 -13.26 5.56
N ARG A 515 16.93 -12.25 6.12
CA ARG A 515 17.71 -11.24 5.38
C ARG A 515 19.19 -11.30 5.81
N HIS A 516 20.10 -11.49 4.86
CA HIS A 516 21.54 -11.67 5.10
C HIS A 516 21.84 -12.73 6.20
N GLY A 517 21.14 -13.87 6.13
CA GLY A 517 21.32 -14.97 7.06
C GLY A 517 20.69 -14.79 8.45
N LYS A 518 20.13 -13.61 8.77
CA LYS A 518 19.47 -13.31 10.05
C LYS A 518 17.94 -13.27 9.90
N PHE A 519 17.22 -13.77 10.89
CA PHE A 519 15.78 -13.57 10.99
C PHE A 519 15.50 -12.12 11.40
N LYS A 520 14.76 -11.40 10.56
CA LYS A 520 14.26 -10.07 10.84
C LYS A 520 12.74 -10.14 10.99
N PRO A 521 12.17 -9.56 12.05
CA PRO A 521 10.72 -9.48 12.17
C PRO A 521 10.18 -8.50 11.15
N VAL A 522 9.08 -8.87 10.51
CA VAL A 522 8.35 -8.05 9.55
C VAL A 522 6.86 -8.20 9.81
N ILE A 523 6.06 -7.25 9.35
CA ILE A 523 4.62 -7.48 9.23
C ILE A 523 4.38 -8.25 7.95
N LYS A 524 3.61 -9.34 8.05
CA LYS A 524 3.27 -10.17 6.90
C LYS A 524 2.37 -9.39 5.95
N LYS A 525 2.77 -9.29 4.69
CA LYS A 525 1.96 -8.68 3.63
C LYS A 525 0.81 -9.62 3.25
N ALA A 526 -0.39 -9.07 3.15
CA ALA A 526 -1.56 -9.77 2.65
C ALA A 526 -1.56 -9.70 1.12
N MET A 527 -1.50 -10.87 0.48
CA MET A 527 -1.54 -11.04 -0.97
C MET A 527 -2.99 -11.19 -1.45
N VAL A 528 -3.25 -11.11 -2.76
CA VAL A 528 -4.54 -11.52 -3.31
C VAL A 528 -4.76 -13.03 -3.07
N GLU A 529 -5.87 -13.37 -2.43
CA GLU A 529 -6.30 -14.77 -2.24
C GLU A 529 -6.97 -15.27 -3.52
N LEU A 530 -6.36 -16.23 -4.22
CA LEU A 530 -6.84 -16.76 -5.50
C LEU A 530 -8.11 -17.63 -5.35
N ASP A 531 -8.39 -18.13 -4.15
CA ASP A 531 -9.65 -18.77 -3.77
C ASP A 531 -10.60 -17.80 -3.06
N GLY A 532 -10.18 -16.54 -2.86
CA GLY A 532 -10.97 -15.49 -2.24
C GLY A 532 -12.12 -15.00 -3.12
N ALA A 533 -13.15 -14.43 -2.49
CA ALA A 533 -14.33 -13.92 -3.18
C ALA A 533 -14.02 -12.83 -4.25
N PRO A 534 -13.09 -11.87 -4.02
CA PRO A 534 -12.78 -10.87 -5.04
C PRO A 534 -12.17 -11.45 -6.31
N PHE A 535 -11.16 -12.33 -6.18
CA PHE A 535 -10.53 -12.96 -7.33
C PHE A 535 -11.50 -13.91 -8.03
N SER A 536 -12.27 -14.71 -7.29
CA SER A 536 -13.29 -15.60 -7.86
C SER A 536 -14.31 -14.83 -8.71
N LYS A 537 -14.76 -13.66 -8.25
CA LYS A 537 -15.67 -12.78 -9.00
C LYS A 537 -15.04 -12.27 -10.29
N PHE A 538 -13.78 -11.81 -10.23
CA PHE A 538 -13.02 -11.38 -11.39
C PHE A 538 -12.82 -12.53 -12.40
N ALA A 539 -12.34 -13.69 -11.94
CA ALA A 539 -12.08 -14.86 -12.76
C ALA A 539 -13.33 -15.37 -13.48
N ALA A 540 -14.51 -15.29 -12.84
CA ALA A 540 -15.77 -15.67 -13.46
C ALA A 540 -16.22 -14.75 -14.62
N LEU A 541 -15.65 -13.55 -14.73
CA LEU A 541 -16.07 -12.53 -15.72
C LEU A 541 -14.98 -12.19 -16.75
N ARG A 542 -13.71 -12.48 -16.46
CA ARG A 542 -12.56 -12.04 -17.26
C ARG A 542 -12.61 -12.49 -18.73
N ASP A 543 -13.11 -13.69 -19.01
CA ASP A 543 -13.18 -14.21 -20.38
C ASP A 543 -14.24 -13.48 -21.23
N GLU A 544 -15.35 -13.07 -20.58
CA GLU A 544 -16.34 -12.21 -21.23
C GLU A 544 -15.72 -10.84 -21.54
N TRP A 545 -15.01 -10.25 -20.59
CA TRP A 545 -14.39 -8.93 -20.73
C TRP A 545 -13.24 -8.91 -21.75
N ALA A 546 -12.51 -10.01 -21.88
CA ALA A 546 -11.43 -10.15 -22.85
C ALA A 546 -11.90 -9.95 -24.28
N LEU A 547 -13.03 -10.57 -24.64
CA LEU A 547 -13.50 -10.59 -26.02
C LEU A 547 -14.59 -9.56 -26.33
N ASN A 548 -15.22 -8.98 -25.31
CA ASN A 548 -16.32 -8.03 -25.45
C ASN A 548 -16.01 -6.69 -24.78
N ASN A 549 -16.51 -5.59 -25.35
CA ASN A 549 -16.28 -4.25 -24.78
C ASN A 549 -17.31 -3.92 -23.70
N ARG A 550 -17.10 -4.47 -22.50
CA ARG A 550 -17.96 -4.27 -21.30
C ARG A 550 -17.47 -3.17 -20.36
N TYR A 551 -16.69 -2.22 -20.89
CA TYR A 551 -16.06 -1.15 -20.12
C TYR A 551 -17.05 -0.38 -19.25
N ILE A 552 -16.64 -0.09 -18.02
CA ILE A 552 -17.30 0.85 -17.11
C ILE A 552 -16.39 2.07 -16.96
N SER A 553 -16.99 3.26 -17.05
CA SER A 553 -16.33 4.53 -16.70
C SER A 553 -17.00 5.04 -15.42
N PRO A 554 -16.37 4.86 -14.24
CA PRO A 554 -17.00 5.16 -12.96
C PRO A 554 -17.16 6.67 -12.70
N GLY A 555 -16.42 7.51 -13.44
CA GLY A 555 -16.39 8.95 -13.23
C GLY A 555 -15.57 9.38 -12.00
N PRO A 556 -15.49 10.69 -11.74
CA PRO A 556 -14.69 11.23 -10.64
C PRO A 556 -15.32 10.93 -9.27
N ILE A 557 -14.46 10.94 -8.25
CA ILE A 557 -14.89 10.85 -6.84
C ILE A 557 -15.96 11.90 -6.56
N GLN A 558 -17.10 11.45 -6.04
CA GLN A 558 -18.17 12.31 -5.56
C GLN A 558 -18.06 12.50 -4.04
N PHE A 559 -18.12 13.73 -3.56
CA PHE A 559 -18.12 14.05 -2.12
C PHE A 559 -19.53 14.27 -1.55
N ILE A 560 -20.53 14.34 -2.43
CA ILE A 560 -21.94 14.54 -2.13
C ILE A 560 -22.77 13.59 -3.00
N GLY A 561 -23.97 13.25 -2.52
CA GLY A 561 -24.88 12.35 -3.23
C GLY A 561 -24.76 10.88 -2.81
N PRO A 562 -25.57 10.00 -3.41
CA PRO A 562 -25.76 8.63 -2.92
C PRO A 562 -24.51 7.74 -3.01
N SER A 563 -23.59 8.03 -3.93
CA SER A 563 -22.36 7.26 -4.11
C SER A 563 -21.18 7.78 -3.30
N SER A 564 -21.31 8.89 -2.55
CA SER A 564 -20.15 9.53 -1.90
C SER A 564 -19.50 8.71 -0.79
N TYR A 565 -20.24 7.73 -0.25
CA TYR A 565 -19.77 6.79 0.78
C TYR A 565 -19.64 5.35 0.26
N ALA A 566 -19.75 5.12 -1.06
CA ALA A 566 -19.57 3.78 -1.61
C ALA A 566 -18.17 3.25 -1.26
N ALA A 567 -18.09 2.01 -0.77
CA ALA A 567 -16.82 1.33 -0.51
C ALA A 567 -16.36 0.57 -1.77
N ASN A 568 -15.08 0.23 -1.81
CA ASN A 568 -14.48 -0.59 -2.87
C ASN A 568 -15.12 -1.98 -3.01
N HIS A 569 -15.14 -2.51 -4.23
CA HIS A 569 -15.76 -3.81 -4.55
C HIS A 569 -15.04 -4.98 -3.84
N THR A 570 -13.70 -4.99 -3.86
CA THR A 570 -12.87 -6.02 -3.19
C THR A 570 -13.18 -6.08 -1.70
N LEU A 571 -13.26 -4.93 -1.01
CA LEU A 571 -13.59 -4.87 0.42
C LEU A 571 -15.00 -5.44 0.69
N LEU A 572 -15.99 -5.06 -0.11
CA LEU A 572 -17.36 -5.57 0.05
C LEU A 572 -17.42 -7.09 -0.15
N LEU A 573 -16.74 -7.62 -1.17
CA LEU A 573 -16.66 -9.06 -1.42
C LEU A 573 -15.95 -9.82 -0.31
N GLU A 574 -14.83 -9.30 0.21
CA GLU A 574 -14.11 -9.88 1.36
C GLU A 574 -14.97 -9.94 2.62
N LEU A 575 -15.85 -8.95 2.80
CA LEU A 575 -16.79 -8.88 3.93
C LEU A 575 -18.11 -9.64 3.68
N GLY A 576 -18.25 -10.33 2.54
CA GLY A 576 -19.46 -11.09 2.18
C GLY A 576 -20.67 -10.22 1.85
N ALA A 577 -20.46 -8.93 1.56
CA ALA A 577 -21.49 -8.00 1.11
C ALA A 577 -21.65 -8.04 -0.42
N CYS A 578 -22.79 -7.56 -0.92
CA CYS A 578 -22.97 -7.38 -2.36
C CYS A 578 -22.08 -6.23 -2.85
N ALA A 579 -21.26 -6.52 -3.86
CA ALA A 579 -20.39 -5.57 -4.56
C ALA A 579 -20.86 -5.35 -5.99
#